data_AF-A0AAW1S5J8-F1
#
_entry.id   AF-A0AAW1S5J8-F1
#
_cell.length_a   1.000
_cell.length_b   1.000
_cell.length_c   1.000
_cell.angle_alpha   90.00
_cell.angle_beta   90.00
_cell.angle_gamma   90.00
#
_symmetry.space_group_name_H-M   'P 1'
#
loop_
_entity.id
_entity.type
_entity.pdbx_description
1 polymer ?
#
loop_
_entity_poly.entity_id
_entity_poly.type
_entity_poly.pdbx_seq_one_letter_code
_entity_poly.pdbx_strand_id
1 'polypeptide(L)'
;MVYLVFVCSALGNELTAALAAAPFVATDDGTYKQASQLFDPDNRLFVSIFADEPLFPSARFRTPAWRKVLKAAGLRCIIDTDVFKIAAQHLSDRFHSASELCKTSALYLPSRGCLGALIPDSS
;
A
#
# COMPACT_ATOMS: atom_id res chain seq x y z
N MET A 1 42.02 16.25 -14.64
CA MET A 1 41.12 16.18 -13.46
C MET A 1 39.63 16.28 -13.82
N VAL A 2 39.23 16.98 -14.89
CA VAL A 2 37.81 17.12 -15.29
C VAL A 2 37.19 15.85 -15.92
N TYR A 3 37.97 15.05 -16.66
CA TYR A 3 37.49 13.82 -17.30
C TYR A 3 37.10 12.70 -16.31
N LEU A 4 37.82 12.56 -15.19
CA LEU A 4 37.55 11.49 -14.21
C LEU A 4 36.23 11.72 -13.46
N VAL A 5 35.88 12.99 -13.18
CA VAL A 5 34.61 13.35 -12.53
C VAL A 5 33.42 13.16 -13.47
N PHE A 6 33.62 13.40 -14.78
CA PHE A 6 32.58 13.21 -15.80
C PHE A 6 32.27 11.72 -16.04
N VAL A 7 33.30 10.87 -16.08
CA VAL A 7 33.14 9.41 -16.20
C VAL A 7 32.53 8.82 -14.91
N CYS A 8 32.88 9.32 -13.72
CA CYS A 8 32.28 8.83 -12.47
C CYS A 8 30.79 9.20 -12.36
N SER A 9 30.41 10.38 -12.85
CA SER A 9 29.00 10.80 -12.94
C SER A 9 28.21 10.01 -13.99
N ALA A 10 28.83 9.67 -15.12
CA ALA A 10 28.23 8.85 -16.17
C ALA A 10 28.11 7.36 -15.75
N LEU A 11 29.12 6.78 -15.10
CA LEU A 11 29.01 5.41 -14.60
C LEU A 11 27.92 5.29 -13.51
N GLY A 12 27.78 6.33 -12.69
CA GLY A 12 26.74 6.41 -11.66
C GLY A 12 25.33 6.47 -12.23
N ASN A 13 25.11 7.19 -13.34
CA ASN A 13 23.80 7.26 -13.98
C ASN A 13 23.44 5.95 -14.72
N GLU A 14 24.42 5.29 -15.32
CA GLU A 14 24.24 4.04 -16.07
C GLU A 14 23.97 2.87 -15.13
N LEU A 15 24.69 2.81 -14.00
CA LEU A 15 24.41 1.85 -12.92
C LEU A 15 23.02 2.07 -12.31
N THR A 16 22.62 3.32 -12.11
CA THR A 16 21.28 3.65 -11.60
C THR A 16 20.19 3.23 -12.57
N ALA A 17 20.38 3.44 -13.87
CA ALA A 17 19.46 3.01 -14.91
C ALA A 17 19.37 1.47 -15.00
N ALA A 18 20.49 0.77 -14.92
CA ALA A 18 20.52 -0.68 -14.87
C ALA A 18 19.79 -1.24 -13.63
N LEU A 19 20.00 -0.62 -12.46
CA LEU A 19 19.27 -0.96 -11.24
C LEU A 19 17.77 -0.67 -11.36
N ALA A 20 17.38 0.45 -11.99
CA ALA A 20 15.98 0.78 -12.22
C ALA A 20 15.24 -0.27 -13.08
N ALA A 21 15.93 -0.85 -14.06
CA ALA A 21 15.38 -1.90 -14.92
C ALA A 21 15.39 -3.30 -14.26
N ALA A 22 16.21 -3.53 -13.24
CA ALA A 22 16.37 -4.84 -12.62
C ALA A 22 15.37 -5.10 -11.48
N PRO A 23 14.74 -6.29 -11.40
CA PRO A 23 13.97 -6.71 -10.25
C PRO A 23 14.91 -7.24 -9.15
N PHE A 24 15.62 -6.33 -8.47
CA PHE A 24 16.63 -6.71 -7.46
C PHE A 24 16.17 -6.47 -6.01
N VAL A 25 15.05 -5.75 -5.81
CA VAL A 25 14.61 -5.35 -4.47
C VAL A 25 13.73 -6.44 -3.89
N ALA A 26 14.19 -7.06 -2.80
CA ALA A 26 13.42 -8.09 -2.11
C ALA A 26 12.27 -7.46 -1.31
N THR A 27 11.09 -8.07 -1.42
CA THR A 27 9.87 -7.80 -0.65
C THR A 27 9.75 -8.76 0.54
N ASP A 28 8.88 -8.45 1.49
CA ASP A 28 8.68 -9.30 2.68
C ASP A 28 8.04 -10.66 2.33
N ASP A 29 7.36 -10.77 1.18
CA ASP A 29 6.84 -12.03 0.61
C ASP A 29 7.89 -12.89 -0.10
N GLY A 30 9.17 -12.49 -0.05
CA GLY A 30 10.27 -13.22 -0.66
C GLY A 30 10.38 -13.06 -2.19
N THR A 31 9.54 -12.22 -2.80
CA THR A 31 9.64 -11.89 -4.23
C THR A 31 10.59 -10.74 -4.48
N TYR A 32 11.18 -10.68 -5.68
CA TYR A 32 12.03 -9.57 -6.11
C TYR A 32 11.28 -8.68 -7.10
N LYS A 33 11.29 -7.37 -6.85
CA LYS A 33 10.58 -6.37 -7.66
C LYS A 33 11.52 -5.25 -8.08
N GLN A 34 11.12 -4.52 -9.12
CA GLN A 34 11.80 -3.29 -9.52
C GLN A 34 11.51 -2.19 -8.49
N ALA A 35 12.46 -1.26 -8.32
CA ALA A 35 12.27 -0.13 -7.40
C ALA A 35 11.04 0.72 -7.77
N SER A 36 10.76 0.88 -9.06
CA SER A 36 9.58 1.60 -9.60
C SER A 36 8.23 0.98 -9.24
N GLN A 37 8.20 -0.29 -8.84
CA GLN A 37 7.00 -1.00 -8.43
C GLN A 37 6.74 -0.91 -6.92
N LEU A 38 7.68 -0.34 -6.16
CA LEU A 38 7.64 -0.26 -4.71
C LEU A 38 7.39 1.17 -4.23
N PHE A 39 6.76 1.28 -3.06
CA PHE A 39 6.47 2.55 -2.40
C PHE A 39 7.50 2.89 -1.31
N ASP A 40 7.68 4.18 -1.06
CA ASP A 40 8.53 4.66 0.04
C ASP A 40 7.88 4.36 1.41
N PRO A 41 8.51 3.55 2.28
CA PRO A 41 7.97 3.22 3.60
C PRO A 41 7.98 4.40 4.58
N ASP A 42 8.71 5.50 4.31
CA ASP A 42 8.65 6.71 5.14
C ASP A 42 7.37 7.52 4.88
N ASN A 43 6.72 7.30 3.73
CA ASN A 43 5.50 8.01 3.40
C ASN A 43 4.32 7.39 4.16
N ARG A 44 3.92 8.05 5.25
CA ARG A 44 2.81 7.62 6.12
C ARG A 44 1.52 7.34 5.34
N LEU A 45 1.27 8.03 4.22
CA LEU A 45 0.09 7.80 3.42
C LEU A 45 0.15 6.46 2.69
N PHE A 46 1.28 6.12 2.05
CA PHE A 46 1.44 4.80 1.44
C PHE A 46 1.31 3.69 2.46
N VAL A 47 1.96 3.83 3.62
CA VAL A 47 1.83 2.85 4.70
C VAL A 47 0.38 2.74 5.16
N SER A 48 -0.36 3.85 5.31
CA SER A 48 -1.75 3.77 5.77
C SER A 48 -2.71 3.06 4.80
N ILE A 49 -2.41 3.10 3.50
CA ILE A 49 -3.28 2.53 2.46
C ILE A 49 -2.87 1.08 2.13
N PHE A 50 -1.56 0.81 2.10
CA PHE A 50 -0.98 -0.44 1.59
C PHE A 50 -0.23 -1.27 2.65
N ALA A 51 -0.40 -1.00 3.96
CA ALA A 51 0.39 -1.65 5.03
C ALA A 51 0.49 -3.18 4.92
N ASP A 52 -0.59 -3.83 4.49
CA ASP A 52 -0.70 -5.30 4.41
C ASP A 52 -0.27 -5.87 3.04
N GLU A 53 0.21 -5.03 2.12
CA GLU A 53 0.53 -5.42 0.75
C GLU A 53 2.05 -5.63 0.51
N PRO A 54 2.45 -6.53 -0.41
CA PRO A 54 3.84 -6.78 -0.84
C PRO A 54 4.56 -5.63 -1.56
N LEU A 55 4.18 -4.38 -1.30
CA LEU A 55 4.55 -3.20 -2.09
C LEU A 55 5.66 -2.36 -1.46
N PHE A 56 6.25 -2.87 -0.37
CA PHE A 56 7.35 -2.21 0.32
C PHE A 56 8.65 -3.03 0.23
N PRO A 57 9.80 -2.34 0.22
CA PRO A 57 11.08 -3.01 0.33
C PRO A 57 11.23 -3.70 1.71
N SER A 58 11.80 -4.90 1.69
CA SER A 58 12.14 -5.66 2.90
C SER A 58 13.11 -4.90 3.80
N ALA A 59 13.18 -5.31 5.08
CA ALA A 59 13.94 -4.62 6.12
C ALA A 59 15.41 -4.30 5.73
N ARG A 60 16.06 -5.16 4.93
CA ARG A 60 17.45 -4.96 4.47
C ARG A 60 17.63 -3.69 3.62
N PHE A 61 16.61 -3.30 2.88
CA PHE A 61 16.63 -2.15 1.98
C PHE A 61 16.05 -0.87 2.62
N ARG A 62 15.63 -0.92 3.89
CA ARG A 62 15.05 0.25 4.61
C ARG A 62 16.10 1.22 5.16
N THR A 63 17.40 0.91 5.07
CA THR A 63 18.46 1.80 5.54
C THR A 63 18.50 3.11 4.74
N PRO A 64 18.96 4.24 5.33
CA PRO A 64 19.01 5.53 4.63
C PRO A 64 19.95 5.53 3.41
N ALA A 65 21.01 4.71 3.41
CA ALA A 65 21.91 4.55 2.27
C ALA A 65 21.19 3.86 1.10
N TRP A 66 20.54 2.72 1.38
CA TRP A 66 19.74 2.01 0.37
C TRP A 66 18.58 2.86 -0.15
N ARG A 67 17.97 3.68 0.69
CA ARG A 67 16.88 4.57 0.29
C ARG A 67 17.32 5.58 -0.77
N LYS A 68 18.53 6.15 -0.65
CA LYS A 68 19.06 7.05 -1.69
C LYS A 68 19.23 6.32 -3.02
N VAL A 69 19.72 5.09 -3.00
CA VAL A 69 19.88 4.25 -4.19
C VAL A 69 18.52 3.90 -4.80
N LEU A 70 17.55 3.49 -3.98
CA LEU A 70 16.21 3.16 -4.45
C LEU A 70 15.50 4.38 -5.04
N LYS A 71 15.62 5.55 -4.42
CA LYS A 71 15.10 6.82 -4.96
C LYS A 71 15.70 7.14 -6.31
N ALA A 72 17.02 6.99 -6.46
CA ALA A 72 17.69 7.16 -7.73
C ALA A 72 17.23 6.12 -8.78
N ALA A 73 16.99 4.89 -8.36
CA ALA A 73 16.48 3.81 -9.20
C ALA A 73 14.97 3.88 -9.51
N GLY A 74 14.26 4.91 -9.02
CA GLY A 74 12.85 5.16 -9.37
C GLY A 74 11.81 4.73 -8.32
N LEU A 75 12.20 4.53 -7.06
CA LEU A 75 11.26 4.27 -5.96
C LEU A 75 10.15 5.33 -5.92
N ARG A 76 8.89 4.88 -5.82
CA ARG A 76 7.74 5.79 -5.81
C ARG A 76 7.65 6.51 -4.49
N CYS A 77 8.04 7.78 -4.49
CA CYS A 77 8.04 8.66 -3.31
C CYS A 77 6.90 9.68 -3.36
N ILE A 78 6.38 9.97 -4.55
CA ILE A 78 5.35 10.98 -4.80
C ILE A 78 4.03 10.27 -5.08
N ILE A 79 2.95 10.82 -4.55
CA ILE A 79 1.60 10.38 -4.85
C ILE A 79 1.20 10.97 -6.20
N ASP A 80 1.13 10.11 -7.20
CA ASP A 80 0.63 10.48 -8.53
C ASP A 80 -0.82 10.00 -8.72
N THR A 81 -1.48 10.44 -9.80
CA THR A 81 -2.84 10.06 -10.18
C THR A 81 -3.00 8.55 -10.26
N ASP A 82 -1.98 7.83 -10.74
CA ASP A 82 -2.00 6.38 -10.80
C ASP A 82 -1.97 5.73 -9.42
N VAL A 83 -1.22 6.30 -8.47
CA VAL A 83 -1.23 5.80 -7.09
C VAL A 83 -2.59 6.02 -6.45
N PHE A 84 -3.22 7.17 -6.75
CA PHE A 84 -4.56 7.48 -6.27
C PHE A 84 -5.60 6.51 -6.82
N LYS A 85 -5.52 6.15 -8.10
CA LYS A 85 -6.39 5.13 -8.72
C LYS A 85 -6.21 3.77 -8.04
N ILE A 86 -4.97 3.33 -7.85
CA ILE A 86 -4.67 2.07 -7.16
C ILE A 86 -5.24 2.11 -5.73
N ALA A 87 -4.99 3.18 -4.99
CA ALA A 87 -5.53 3.37 -3.65
C ALA A 87 -7.07 3.32 -3.61
N ALA A 88 -7.75 3.99 -4.55
CA ALA A 88 -9.20 3.97 -4.66
C ALA A 88 -9.75 2.56 -4.95
N GLN A 89 -9.08 1.79 -5.81
CA GLN A 89 -9.42 0.40 -6.09
C GLN A 89 -9.26 -0.47 -4.82
N HIS A 90 -8.11 -0.40 -4.16
CA HIS A 90 -7.87 -1.15 -2.92
C HIS A 90 -8.89 -0.80 -1.83
N LEU A 91 -9.28 0.47 -1.69
CA LEU A 91 -10.33 0.86 -0.76
C LEU A 91 -11.68 0.29 -1.17
N SER A 92 -12.06 0.36 -2.45
CA SER A 92 -13.33 -0.21 -2.95
C SER A 92 -13.46 -1.70 -2.65
N ASP A 93 -12.37 -2.48 -2.81
CA ASP A 93 -12.36 -3.92 -2.55
C ASP A 93 -12.50 -4.21 -1.04
N ARG A 94 -11.82 -3.43 -0.20
CA ARG A 94 -11.98 -3.49 1.26
C ARG A 94 -13.39 -3.12 1.72
N PHE A 95 -14.03 -2.14 1.07
CA PHE A 95 -15.39 -1.73 1.42
C PHE A 95 -16.47 -2.69 0.90
N HIS A 96 -16.26 -3.36 -0.23
CA HIS A 96 -17.16 -4.42 -0.70
C HIS A 96 -17.23 -5.59 0.30
N SER A 97 -16.09 -6.01 0.85
CA SER A 97 -16.04 -7.06 1.87
C SER A 97 -16.59 -6.61 3.24
N ALA A 98 -16.41 -5.34 3.62
CA ALA A 98 -17.02 -4.79 4.84
C ALA A 98 -18.56 -4.64 4.74
N SER A 99 -19.10 -4.37 3.55
CA SER A 99 -20.55 -4.32 3.30
C SER A 99 -21.22 -5.70 3.46
N GLU A 100 -20.52 -6.78 3.11
CA GLU A 100 -21.02 -8.15 3.33
C GLU A 100 -21.12 -8.51 4.82
N LEU A 101 -20.17 -8.06 5.65
CA LEU A 101 -20.20 -8.24 7.10
C LEU A 101 -21.34 -7.46 7.78
N CYS A 102 -21.77 -6.33 7.20
CA CYS A 102 -22.95 -5.60 7.67
C CYS A 102 -24.27 -6.30 7.28
N LYS A 103 -24.28 -7.17 6.27
CA LYS A 103 -25.48 -7.96 5.90
C LYS A 103 -25.67 -9.16 6.82
N THR A 104 -24.58 -9.77 7.30
CA THR A 104 -24.66 -10.94 8.19
C THR A 104 -25.00 -10.58 9.64
N SER A 105 -24.78 -9.35 10.10
CA SER A 105 -25.22 -8.88 11.41
C SER A 105 -26.69 -8.44 11.48
N ALA A 106 -27.36 -8.24 10.32
CA ALA A 106 -28.77 -7.87 10.26
C ALA A 106 -29.74 -9.08 10.38
N LEU A 107 -29.23 -10.31 10.48
CA LEU A 107 -30.04 -11.53 10.64
C LEU A 107 -30.22 -12.00 12.08
N TYR A 108 -29.75 -11.26 13.09
CA TYR A 108 -30.16 -11.51 14.49
C TYR A 108 -31.27 -10.54 14.93
N LEU A 109 -32.46 -10.74 14.35
CA LEU A 109 -33.72 -10.32 14.99
C LEU A 109 -34.26 -11.56 15.73
N PRO A 110 -34.23 -11.63 17.07
CA PRO A 110 -35.20 -12.45 17.78
C PRO A 110 -36.55 -11.76 17.63
N SER A 111 -37.31 -12.25 16.67
CA SER A 111 -38.73 -12.01 16.49
C SER A 111 -39.48 -12.37 17.78
N ARG A 112 -39.93 -11.36 18.52
CA ARG A 112 -41.08 -11.50 19.42
C ARG A 112 -42.03 -10.33 19.22
N GLY A 113 -43.16 -10.66 18.61
CA GLY A 113 -44.26 -9.77 18.31
C GLY A 113 -44.75 -9.03 19.55
N CYS A 114 -44.82 -7.71 19.42
CA CYS A 114 -45.72 -6.90 20.21
C CYS A 114 -47.04 -6.82 19.44
N LEU A 115 -47.82 -7.90 19.50
CA LEU A 115 -49.24 -7.83 19.17
C LEU A 115 -49.90 -7.03 20.30
N GLY A 116 -50.56 -5.92 19.96
CA GLY A 116 -51.39 -5.21 20.93
C GLY A 116 -52.50 -6.11 21.45
N ALA A 117 -52.72 -6.10 22.76
CA ALA A 117 -53.97 -6.53 23.36
C ALA A 117 -54.16 -5.90 24.76
N LEU A 118 -55.22 -5.12 24.85
CA LEU A 118 -56.14 -4.94 25.98
C LEU A 118 -55.63 -4.42 27.34
N ILE A 119 -56.11 -3.20 27.61
CA ILE A 119 -56.59 -2.66 28.89
C ILE A 119 -57.20 -3.76 29.79
N PRO A 120 -56.92 -3.72 31.11
CA PRO A 120 -57.98 -3.97 32.07
C PRO A 120 -58.27 -2.72 32.91
N ASP A 121 -59.55 -2.44 32.96
CA ASP A 121 -60.26 -1.58 33.89
C ASP A 121 -60.04 -2.10 35.32
N SER A 122 -59.74 -1.22 36.28
CA SER A 122 -60.00 -1.50 37.70
C SER A 122 -60.06 -0.21 38.51
N SER A 123 -61.32 0.19 38.76
CA SER A 123 -61.92 0.63 40.04
C SER A 123 -61.18 1.62 40.93
#